data_AF-A0A662IFE6-F1
#
_entry.id   AF-A0A662IFE6-F1
#
_cell.length_a   1.000
_cell.length_b   1.000
_cell.length_c   1.000
_cell.angle_alpha   90.00
_cell.angle_beta   90.00
_cell.angle_gamma   90.00
#
_symmetry.space_group_name_H-M   'P 1'
#
loop_
_entity.id
_entity.type
_entity.pdbx_description
1 polymer ?
#
loop_
_entity_poly.entity_id
_entity_poly.type
_entity_poly.pdbx_seq_one_letter_code
_entity_poly.pdbx_strand_id
1 'polypeptide(L)'
;MKWLLGDMVTRYVTISVPVEVKRLLERDKGDETWGSYLLKLYRQAKIARRERAFRELRELLSEEDLRRIEEESVEFRESFRLRG
;
A
#
# COMPACT_ATOMS: atom_id res chain seq x y z
N MET A 1 -9.35 -18.61 37.82
CA MET A 1 -9.78 -18.98 36.46
C MET A 1 -10.89 -18.05 35.98
N LYS A 2 -10.56 -16.78 35.65
CA LYS A 2 -11.45 -15.81 34.98
C LYS A 2 -10.68 -14.55 34.54
N TRP A 3 -9.60 -14.69 33.78
CA TRP A 3 -8.86 -13.53 33.21
C TRP A 3 -8.25 -13.83 31.83
N LEU A 4 -8.95 -14.60 30.98
CA LEU A 4 -8.52 -14.87 29.60
C LEU A 4 -9.52 -14.39 28.53
N LEU A 5 -10.41 -13.46 28.88
CA LEU A 5 -11.36 -12.84 27.93
C LEU A 5 -11.52 -11.35 28.29
N GLY A 6 -10.44 -10.59 28.13
CA GLY A 6 -10.56 -9.15 27.94
C GLY A 6 -10.86 -8.92 26.47
N ASP A 7 -12.11 -9.17 26.06
CA ASP A 7 -12.51 -9.14 24.65
C ASP A 7 -12.14 -7.80 24.00
N MET A 8 -11.55 -7.91 22.80
CA MET A 8 -11.11 -6.82 21.93
C MET A 8 -12.28 -5.89 21.56
N VAL A 9 -12.60 -4.91 22.41
CA VAL A 9 -13.53 -3.84 22.04
C VAL A 9 -12.85 -2.97 20.97
N THR A 10 -13.29 -3.12 19.73
CA THR A 10 -12.90 -2.21 18.64
C THR A 10 -13.40 -0.82 19.00
N ARG A 11 -12.48 0.12 19.19
CA ARG A 11 -12.82 1.51 19.50
C ARG A 11 -13.18 2.23 18.20
N TYR A 12 -14.37 2.81 18.16
CA TYR A 12 -14.85 3.60 17.03
C TYR A 12 -14.65 5.09 17.29
N VAL A 13 -14.32 5.82 16.22
CA VAL A 13 -14.20 7.27 16.24
C VAL A 13 -15.03 7.86 15.10
N THR A 14 -15.52 9.09 15.28
CA THR A 14 -16.27 9.80 14.24
C THR A 14 -15.34 10.76 13.50
N ILE A 15 -15.42 10.76 12.17
CA ILE A 15 -14.78 11.76 11.31
C ILE A 15 -15.85 12.66 10.73
N SER A 16 -15.60 13.97 10.72
CA SER A 16 -16.48 14.93 10.05
C SER A 16 -16.01 15.12 8.61
N VAL A 17 -16.96 15.04 7.67
CA VAL A 17 -16.71 15.27 6.24
C VAL A 17 -17.87 16.08 5.64
N PRO A 18 -17.64 16.83 4.55
CA PRO A 18 -18.73 17.49 3.83
C PRO A 18 -19.82 16.50 3.42
N VAL A 19 -21.07 16.95 3.40
CA VAL A 19 -22.23 16.12 3.07
C VAL A 19 -22.09 15.49 1.68
N GLU A 20 -21.58 16.25 0.72
CA GLU A 20 -21.35 15.77 -0.65
C GLU A 20 -20.33 14.64 -0.70
N VAL A 21 -19.25 14.74 0.07
CA VAL A 21 -18.22 13.68 0.19
C VAL A 21 -18.86 12.41 0.75
N LYS A 22 -19.62 12.50 1.84
CA LYS A 22 -20.29 11.33 2.42
C LYS A 22 -21.25 10.70 1.40
N ARG A 23 -22.05 11.50 0.70
CA ARG A 23 -23.02 11.01 -0.31
C ARG A 23 -22.32 10.27 -1.45
N LEU A 24 -21.20 10.79 -1.94
CA LEU A 24 -20.43 10.14 -3.00
C LEU A 24 -19.85 8.80 -2.52
N LEU A 25 -19.20 8.82 -1.36
CA LEU A 25 -18.59 7.62 -0.80
C LEU A 25 -19.62 6.56 -0.40
N GLU A 26 -20.80 6.93 0.09
CA GLU A 26 -21.85 5.97 0.44
C GLU A 26 -22.39 5.23 -0.79
N ARG A 27 -22.53 5.92 -1.94
CA ARG A 27 -22.96 5.31 -3.21
C ARG A 27 -21.94 4.28 -3.71
N ASP A 28 -20.66 4.60 -3.63
CA ASP A 28 -19.58 3.72 -4.10
C ASP A 28 -19.29 2.57 -3.11
N LYS A 29 -19.42 2.84 -1.80
CA LYS A 29 -19.29 1.83 -0.75
C LYS A 29 -20.28 0.67 -0.92
N GLY A 30 -21.51 0.98 -1.33
CA GLY A 30 -22.60 0.01 -1.35
C GLY A 30 -22.82 -0.62 0.03
N ASP A 31 -22.89 -1.94 0.07
CA ASP A 31 -23.18 -2.72 1.29
C ASP A 31 -21.96 -2.94 2.20
N GLU A 32 -20.76 -2.47 1.82
CA GLU A 32 -19.57 -2.59 2.66
C GLU A 32 -19.66 -1.77 3.95
N THR A 33 -18.94 -2.19 4.98
CA THR A 33 -18.77 -1.35 6.19
C THR A 33 -17.83 -0.18 5.90
N TRP A 34 -18.08 0.95 6.57
CA TRP A 34 -17.25 2.15 6.42
C TRP A 34 -15.76 1.90 6.68
N GLY A 35 -15.44 1.10 7.72
CA GLY A 35 -14.05 0.77 8.04
C GLY A 35 -13.35 -0.03 6.94
N SER A 36 -14.02 -1.07 6.42
CA SER A 36 -13.49 -1.87 5.31
C SER A 36 -13.27 -1.03 4.06
N TYR A 37 -14.28 -0.23 3.71
CA TYR A 37 -14.29 0.59 2.51
C TYR A 37 -13.22 1.69 2.53
N LEU A 38 -13.10 2.44 3.63
CA LEU A 38 -12.07 3.47 3.76
C LEU A 38 -10.65 2.87 3.71
N LEU A 39 -10.45 1.68 4.30
CA LEU A 39 -9.17 0.98 4.24
C LEU A 39 -8.86 0.50 2.82
N LYS A 40 -9.87 0.01 2.09
CA LYS A 40 -9.76 -0.37 0.68
C LYS A 40 -9.34 0.83 -0.17
N LEU A 41 -10.03 1.97 -0.04
CA LEU A 41 -9.69 3.21 -0.75
C LEU A 41 -8.25 3.65 -0.47
N TYR A 42 -7.83 3.66 0.80
CA TYR A 42 -6.45 4.01 1.17
C TYR A 42 -5.42 3.09 0.50
N ARG A 43 -5.67 1.78 0.49
CA ARG A 43 -4.76 0.80 -0.14
C ARG A 43 -4.69 1.00 -1.65
N GLN A 44 -5.82 1.19 -2.32
CA GLN A 44 -5.87 1.46 -3.76
C GLN A 44 -5.11 2.74 -4.11
N ALA A 45 -5.32 3.83 -3.37
CA ALA A 45 -4.58 5.08 -3.57
C ALA A 45 -3.07 4.91 -3.37
N LYS A 46 -2.67 4.10 -2.38
CA LYS A 46 -1.25 3.77 -2.14
C LYS A 46 -0.64 2.94 -3.27
N ILE A 47 -1.37 1.97 -3.82
CA ILE A 47 -0.93 1.14 -4.95
C ILE A 47 -0.79 2.02 -6.20
N ALA A 48 -1.81 2.81 -6.53
CA ALA A 48 -1.78 3.70 -7.69
C ALA A 48 -0.61 4.70 -7.63
N ARG A 49 -0.30 5.23 -6.44
CA ARG A 49 0.88 6.09 -6.24
C ARG A 49 2.19 5.34 -6.52
N ARG A 50 2.32 4.09 -6.05
CA ARG A 50 3.52 3.27 -6.28
C ARG A 50 3.68 2.91 -7.75
N GLU A 51 2.60 2.54 -8.42
CA GLU A 51 2.61 2.22 -9.85
C GLU A 51 2.98 3.43 -10.70
N ARG A 52 2.47 4.62 -10.38
CA ARG A 52 2.87 5.86 -11.06
C ARG A 52 4.37 6.11 -10.90
N ALA A 53 4.89 6.05 -9.68
CA ALA A 53 6.32 6.26 -9.43
C ALA A 53 7.19 5.23 -10.15
N PHE A 54 6.76 3.96 -10.20
CA PHE A 54 7.49 2.91 -10.92
C PHE A 54 7.44 3.11 -12.44
N ARG A 55 6.32 3.60 -12.97
CA ARG A 55 6.18 3.93 -14.40
C ARG A 55 7.09 5.09 -14.78
N GLU A 56 7.11 6.15 -13.98
CA GLU A 56 8.02 7.29 -14.16
C GLU A 56 9.49 6.82 -14.13
N LEU A 57 9.85 5.93 -13.19
CA LEU A 57 11.19 5.33 -13.15
C LEU A 57 11.50 4.52 -14.43
N ARG A 58 10.55 3.72 -14.90
CA ARG A 58 10.71 2.95 -16.14
C ARG A 58 10.85 3.82 -17.39
N GLU A 59 10.22 4.98 -17.42
CA GLU A 59 10.34 5.93 -18.54
C GLU A 59 11.71 6.62 -18.55
N LEU A 60 12.38 6.72 -17.40
CA LEU A 60 13.72 7.31 -17.27
C LEU A 60 14.86 6.31 -17.56
N LEU A 61 14.62 5.01 -17.39
CA LEU A 61 15.64 3.98 -17.56
C LEU A 61 15.56 3.37 -18.96
N SER A 62 16.66 3.43 -19.70
CA SER A 62 16.81 2.71 -20.96
C SER A 62 16.97 1.19 -20.73
N GLU A 63 16.82 0.38 -21.78
CA GLU A 63 17.14 -1.06 -21.68
C GLU A 63 18.59 -1.31 -21.24
N GLU A 64 19.50 -0.42 -21.60
CA GLU A 64 20.90 -0.50 -21.19
C GLU A 64 21.06 -0.25 -19.70
N ASP A 65 20.34 0.72 -19.14
CA ASP A 65 20.34 0.98 -17.69
C ASP A 65 19.77 -0.21 -16.91
N LEU A 66 18.72 -0.87 -17.42
CA LEU A 66 18.16 -2.07 -16.81
C LEU A 66 19.13 -3.25 -16.82
N ARG A 67 19.84 -3.47 -17.95
CA ARG A 67 20.89 -4.50 -18.05
C ARG A 67 22.02 -4.23 -17.06
N ARG A 68 22.46 -2.99 -16.93
CA ARG A 68 23.52 -2.61 -15.99
C ARG A 68 23.11 -2.83 -14.52
N ILE A 69 21.88 -2.48 -14.15
CA ILE A 69 21.36 -2.73 -12.79
C ILE A 69 21.31 -4.22 -12.47
N GLU A 70 20.99 -5.06 -13.45
CA GLU A 70 20.97 -6.52 -13.31
C GLU A 70 22.39 -7.07 -13.08
N GLU A 71 23.34 -6.68 -13.91
CA GLU A 71 24.77 -7.06 -13.79
C GLU A 71 25.34 -6.62 -12.44
N GLU A 72 25.17 -5.34 -12.07
CA GLU A 72 25.64 -4.79 -10.79
C GLU A 72 25.00 -5.50 -9.58
N SER A 73 23.73 -5.94 -9.69
CA SER A 73 23.05 -6.68 -8.62
C SER A 73 23.59 -8.11 -8.44
N VAL A 74 23.99 -8.77 -9.54
CA VAL A 74 24.61 -10.09 -9.51
C VAL A 74 25.99 -9.98 -8.87
N GLU A 75 26.84 -9.06 -9.36
CA GLU A 75 28.17 -8.83 -8.81
C GLU A 75 28.13 -8.45 -7.33
N PHE A 76 27.18 -7.60 -6.93
CA PHE A 76 26.95 -7.26 -5.54
C PHE A 76 26.67 -8.53 -4.72
N ARG A 77 25.70 -9.37 -5.11
CA ARG A 77 25.38 -10.60 -4.35
C ARG A 77 26.54 -11.58 -4.27
N GLU A 78 27.35 -11.70 -5.32
CA GLU A 78 28.54 -12.55 -5.31
C GLU A 78 29.61 -12.03 -4.36
N SER A 79 29.84 -10.70 -4.34
CA SER A 79 30.81 -10.07 -3.43
C SER A 79 30.47 -10.25 -1.94
N PHE A 80 29.19 -10.41 -1.59
CA PHE A 80 28.76 -10.73 -0.21
C PHE A 80 28.91 -12.22 0.15
N ARG A 81 28.91 -13.14 -0.83
CA ARG A 81 29.18 -14.56 -0.59
C ARG A 81 30.66 -14.85 -0.31
N LEU A 82 31.56 -13.97 -0.75
CA LEU A 82 33.01 -14.10 -0.56
C LEU A 82 33.50 -13.63 0.83
N ARG A 83 32.60 -13.29 1.76
CA ARG A 83 32.92 -12.87 3.14
C ARG A 83 32.30 -13.76 4.23
N GLY A 84 31.86 -14.97 3.89
CA GLY A 84 31.36 -15.99 4.83
C GLY A 84 32.35 -17.12 5.06
#